data_AF-A0A4R4XPQ9-F1
#
_entry.id   AF-A0A4R4XPQ9-F1
#
_cell.length_a   1.000
_cell.length_b   1.000
_cell.length_c   1.000
_cell.angle_alpha   90.00
_cell.angle_beta   90.00
_cell.angle_gamma   90.00
#
_symmetry.space_group_name_H-M   'P 1'
#
loop_
_entity.id
_entity.type
_entity.pdbx_description
1 polymer ?
#
loop_
_entity_poly.entity_id
_entity_poly.type
_entity_poly.pdbx_seq_one_letter_code
_entity_poly.pdbx_strand_id
1 'polypeptide(L)'
;MSRSRTLAAPWLGLTLVVVALAGCAAPAEPPALPPAGVYEHDAAGESSKAEPIAPGGTAAAVTGPLTDVGWFCAQVRANADGRALWCRIGHRDATDTVAPQVAQFVLDRDDRLAWAWFPLPDTASGDDDPVTAAAAPALSAIWPGAGDRIRQETDDFERDRARRRDPTEVPRTAWQDEHAGYLLSAVDGLVVTARDTSVRRWPSGAEHYATTMSSAVDDLRAGGYDCAYPPQQSCNRVQSNGYFRVSLRGDQIVSAQFGIGSWIEASRQLHPLSAEFPRGLTFLTEEVRRAVTDRIEDCRRSGTGFAGIVNGTVVIVDASRGPVDGADHVTYLDIQIGAPLAGT
;
A
#
# COMPACT_ATOMS: atom_id res chain seq x y z
N MET A 1 24.25 73.49 61.15
CA MET A 1 22.97 72.89 61.59
C MET A 1 22.17 72.63 60.32
N SER A 2 21.65 71.45 59.98
CA SER A 2 21.60 70.14 60.60
C SER A 2 21.49 69.12 59.45
N ARG A 3 22.28 68.04 59.52
CA ARG A 3 22.06 66.82 58.73
C ARG A 3 20.95 66.03 59.42
N SER A 4 20.04 65.42 58.67
CA SER A 4 19.34 64.20 59.13
C SER A 4 19.22 63.19 58.00
N ARG A 5 19.83 62.04 58.27
CA ARG A 5 19.72 60.75 57.57
C ARG A 5 18.40 60.08 57.94
N THR A 6 17.90 59.18 57.09
CA THR A 6 17.21 57.88 57.35
C THR A 6 16.44 57.53 56.06
N LEU A 7 16.23 56.29 55.61
CA LEU A 7 16.66 54.92 55.94
C LEU A 7 16.27 54.07 54.72
N ALA A 8 17.04 53.03 54.43
CA ALA A 8 16.72 52.02 53.42
C ALA A 8 15.61 51.07 53.90
N ALA A 9 14.78 50.59 52.97
CA ALA A 9 14.17 49.25 53.02
C ALA A 9 13.79 48.80 51.60
N PRO A 10 14.12 47.55 51.20
CA PRO A 10 13.97 47.06 49.83
C PRO A 10 12.56 46.53 49.58
N TRP A 11 11.96 46.90 48.45
CA TRP A 11 10.76 46.26 47.95
C TRP A 11 11.15 45.00 47.16
N LEU A 12 10.96 43.84 47.80
CA LEU A 12 10.87 42.53 47.18
C LEU A 12 9.67 42.52 46.22
N GLY A 13 9.90 42.93 44.98
CA GLY A 13 8.97 42.71 43.87
C GLY A 13 9.02 41.25 43.46
N LEU A 14 8.02 40.48 43.87
CA LEU A 14 7.73 39.12 43.42
C LEU A 14 7.85 39.03 41.88
N THR A 15 8.90 38.38 41.39
CA THR A 15 8.91 37.84 40.03
C THR A 15 7.89 36.71 39.97
N LEU A 16 6.74 36.99 39.36
CA LEU A 16 5.81 35.97 38.91
C LEU A 16 6.53 35.13 37.84
N VAL A 17 7.11 34.01 38.28
CA VAL A 17 7.48 32.93 37.38
C VAL A 17 6.18 32.34 36.86
N VAL A 18 5.78 32.74 35.66
CA VAL A 18 4.78 31.99 34.89
C VAL A 18 5.44 30.68 34.51
N VAL A 19 5.25 29.67 35.36
CA VAL A 19 5.47 28.28 35.01
C VAL A 19 4.49 28.01 33.88
N ALA A 20 5.00 28.03 32.65
CA ALA A 20 4.30 27.45 31.51
C ALA A 20 4.16 25.96 31.84
N LEU A 21 3.02 25.60 32.41
CA LEU A 21 2.57 24.23 32.46
C LEU A 21 2.56 23.77 31.01
N ALA A 22 3.54 22.94 30.63
CA ALA A 22 3.47 22.12 29.45
C ALA A 22 2.22 21.26 29.64
N GLY A 23 1.10 21.78 29.14
CA GLY A 23 -0.15 21.05 29.11
C GLY A 23 0.15 19.75 28.39
N CYS A 24 -0.15 18.63 29.05
CA CYS A 24 -0.23 17.34 28.41
C CYS A 24 -1.18 17.51 27.22
N ALA A 25 -0.62 17.75 26.03
CA ALA A 25 -1.37 17.63 24.81
C ALA A 25 -1.85 16.18 24.80
N ALA A 26 -3.17 16.00 24.83
CA ALA A 26 -3.75 14.69 24.55
C ALA A 26 -3.07 14.16 23.27
N PRO A 27 -2.67 12.88 23.23
CA PRO A 27 -1.99 12.34 22.06
C PRO A 27 -2.88 12.62 20.86
N ALA A 28 -2.39 13.50 19.98
CA ALA A 28 -3.15 13.95 18.82
C ALA A 28 -3.70 12.72 18.10
N GLU A 29 -4.97 12.78 17.72
CA GLU A 29 -5.57 11.75 16.89
C GLU A 29 -4.71 11.60 15.62
N PRO A 30 -4.38 10.38 15.19
CA PRO A 30 -3.49 10.17 14.07
C PRO A 30 -4.07 10.86 12.85
N PRO A 31 -3.23 11.49 12.01
CA PRO A 31 -3.70 12.01 10.74
C PRO A 31 -4.38 10.89 9.95
N ALA A 32 -5.49 11.23 9.29
CA ALA A 32 -6.18 10.29 8.42
C ALA A 32 -5.22 9.73 7.37
N LEU A 33 -5.42 8.46 7.02
CA LEU A 33 -4.73 7.76 5.94
C LEU A 33 -5.75 7.41 4.85
N PRO A 34 -5.52 7.85 3.59
CA PRO A 34 -4.54 8.87 3.19
C PRO A 34 -4.85 10.26 3.82
N PRO A 35 -3.96 11.26 3.70
CA PRO A 35 -4.27 12.62 4.11
C PRO A 35 -5.61 13.08 3.53
N ALA A 36 -6.45 13.72 4.35
CA ALA A 36 -7.81 14.06 3.97
C ALA A 36 -7.87 14.93 2.70
N GLY A 37 -8.80 14.61 1.80
CA GLY A 37 -9.07 15.39 0.59
C GLY A 37 -8.09 15.18 -0.57
N VAL A 38 -7.03 14.38 -0.44
CA VAL A 38 -6.04 14.23 -1.52
C VAL A 38 -6.58 13.59 -2.79
N TYR A 39 -7.65 12.80 -2.69
CA TYR A 39 -8.39 12.21 -3.82
C TYR A 39 -9.71 12.93 -4.12
N GLU A 40 -10.03 14.03 -3.43
CA GLU A 40 -11.27 14.79 -3.62
C GLU A 40 -11.05 15.88 -4.69
N HIS A 41 -10.84 15.45 -5.92
CA HIS A 41 -10.67 16.34 -7.07
C HIS A 41 -11.15 15.70 -8.37
N ASP A 42 -11.51 16.55 -9.32
CA ASP A 42 -11.78 16.14 -10.70
C ASP A 42 -10.51 15.57 -11.35
N ALA A 43 -10.69 14.81 -12.45
CA ALA A 43 -9.58 14.28 -13.22
C ALA A 43 -8.65 15.42 -13.68
N ALA A 44 -7.41 15.44 -13.16
CA ALA A 44 -6.43 16.49 -13.37
C ALA A 44 -5.39 16.10 -14.43
N GLY A 45 -5.86 15.63 -15.59
CA GLY A 45 -5.00 15.04 -16.62
C GLY A 45 -4.34 13.74 -16.13
N GLU A 46 -5.15 12.87 -15.53
CA GLU A 46 -4.67 11.64 -14.94
C GLU A 46 -4.24 10.63 -16.01
N SER A 47 -3.15 9.94 -15.74
CA SER A 47 -2.73 8.74 -16.43
C SER A 47 -2.71 7.60 -15.42
N SER A 48 -3.44 6.54 -15.71
CA SER A 48 -3.42 5.30 -14.94
C SER A 48 -2.66 4.18 -15.66
N LYS A 49 -1.87 4.54 -16.67
CA LYS A 49 -1.01 3.61 -17.37
C LYS A 49 0.25 3.38 -16.54
N ALA A 50 0.42 2.15 -16.08
CA ALA A 50 1.58 1.76 -15.30
C ALA A 50 2.85 1.69 -16.17
N GLU A 51 3.95 2.17 -15.63
CA GLU A 51 5.27 2.24 -16.27
C GLU A 51 6.34 1.69 -15.32
N PRO A 52 7.43 1.11 -15.86
CA PRO A 52 8.60 0.81 -15.05
C PRO A 52 9.12 2.08 -14.37
N ILE A 53 9.75 1.94 -13.21
CA ILE A 53 10.43 3.08 -12.57
C ILE A 53 11.53 3.58 -13.50
N ALA A 54 11.44 4.86 -13.90
CA ALA A 54 12.45 5.48 -14.74
C ALA A 54 13.82 5.45 -14.03
N PRO A 55 14.92 5.17 -14.74
CA PRO A 55 16.24 5.15 -14.12
C PRO A 55 16.66 6.55 -13.66
N GLY A 56 17.28 6.62 -12.48
CA GLY A 56 17.74 7.88 -11.86
C GLY A 56 16.64 8.61 -11.08
N GLY A 57 17.06 9.67 -10.37
CA GLY A 57 16.15 10.47 -9.55
C GLY A 57 15.72 9.81 -8.24
N THR A 58 14.81 10.47 -7.52
CA THR A 58 14.29 10.01 -6.22
C THR A 58 13.42 8.77 -6.37
N ALA A 59 12.63 8.66 -7.44
CA ALA A 59 11.85 7.46 -7.72
C ALA A 59 12.72 6.20 -7.76
N ALA A 60 13.79 6.19 -8.57
CA ALA A 60 14.70 5.06 -8.64
C ALA A 60 15.48 4.85 -7.33
N ALA A 61 15.89 5.93 -6.66
CA ALA A 61 16.63 5.84 -5.41
C ALA A 61 15.80 5.21 -4.29
N VAL A 62 14.54 5.61 -4.11
CA VAL A 62 13.70 5.11 -3.02
C VAL A 62 13.23 3.67 -3.26
N THR A 63 12.99 3.27 -4.53
CA THR A 63 12.56 1.91 -4.85
C THR A 63 13.71 0.95 -5.07
N GLY A 64 14.91 1.43 -5.42
CA GLY A 64 16.09 0.64 -5.74
C GLY A 64 16.42 -0.43 -4.68
N PRO A 65 16.57 -0.06 -3.40
CA PRO A 65 16.83 -1.03 -2.34
C PRO A 65 15.73 -2.09 -2.17
N LEU A 66 14.47 -1.75 -2.49
CA LEU A 66 13.37 -2.72 -2.47
C LEU A 66 13.51 -3.70 -3.64
N THR A 67 13.78 -3.19 -4.85
CA THR A 67 13.98 -4.03 -6.03
C THR A 67 15.20 -4.95 -5.90
N ASP A 68 16.25 -4.50 -5.22
CA ASP A 68 17.47 -5.28 -4.96
C ASP A 68 17.20 -6.53 -4.11
N VAL A 69 16.17 -6.48 -3.24
CA VAL A 69 15.73 -7.61 -2.41
C VAL A 69 14.49 -8.31 -2.96
N GLY A 70 14.18 -8.08 -4.24
CA GLY A 70 13.18 -8.86 -4.98
C GLY A 70 11.76 -8.27 -5.00
N TRP A 71 11.57 -7.03 -4.57
CA TRP A 71 10.27 -6.36 -4.72
C TRP A 71 10.02 -6.02 -6.18
N PHE A 72 8.77 -6.17 -6.62
CA PHE A 72 8.30 -5.55 -7.85
C PHE A 72 7.86 -4.12 -7.57
N CYS A 73 8.37 -3.14 -8.31
CA CYS A 73 8.00 -1.73 -8.19
C CYS A 73 7.61 -1.13 -9.55
N ALA A 74 6.59 -0.29 -9.56
CA ALA A 74 6.14 0.43 -10.76
C ALA A 74 5.60 1.83 -10.42
N GLN A 75 5.69 2.74 -11.39
CA GLN A 75 4.88 3.95 -11.38
C GLN A 75 3.49 3.55 -11.87
N VAL A 76 2.47 3.67 -11.02
CA VAL A 76 1.13 3.13 -11.34
C VAL A 76 0.16 4.20 -11.81
N ARG A 77 0.38 5.45 -11.40
CA ARG A 77 -0.47 6.59 -11.75
C ARG A 77 0.33 7.88 -11.77
N ALA A 78 -0.09 8.84 -12.58
CA ALA A 78 0.45 10.20 -12.60
C ALA A 78 -0.65 11.21 -12.95
N ASN A 79 -0.44 12.46 -12.55
CA ASN A 79 -1.23 13.62 -12.97
C ASN A 79 -0.32 14.87 -13.03
N ALA A 80 -0.90 16.05 -13.18
CA ALA A 80 -0.13 17.29 -13.25
C ALA A 80 0.65 17.66 -11.95
N ASP A 81 0.25 17.12 -10.80
CA ASP A 81 0.80 17.47 -9.49
C ASP A 81 1.85 16.47 -9.00
N GLY A 82 1.74 15.20 -9.40
CA GLY A 82 2.65 14.16 -8.93
C GLY A 82 2.44 12.79 -9.56
N ARG A 83 3.17 11.81 -9.03
CA ARG A 83 3.10 10.39 -9.42
C ARG A 83 3.00 9.49 -8.21
N ALA A 84 2.26 8.39 -8.36
CA ALA A 84 2.15 7.34 -7.37
C ALA A 84 3.00 6.14 -7.81
N LEU A 85 3.87 5.68 -6.89
CA LEU A 85 4.63 4.46 -7.04
C LEU A 85 4.03 3.39 -6.12
N TRP A 86 4.01 2.16 -6.61
CA TRP A 86 3.55 1.01 -5.86
C TRP A 86 4.58 -0.11 -5.96
N CYS A 87 4.98 -0.62 -4.82
CA CYS A 87 5.91 -1.72 -4.67
C CYS A 87 5.24 -2.86 -3.92
N ARG A 88 5.55 -4.10 -4.30
CA ARG A 88 5.01 -5.30 -3.67
C ARG A 88 6.00 -6.46 -3.73
N ILE A 89 6.08 -7.21 -2.64
CA ILE A 89 6.74 -8.51 -2.56
C ILE A 89 5.74 -9.55 -2.02
N GLY A 90 5.91 -10.81 -2.41
CA GLY A 90 5.18 -11.93 -1.84
C GLY A 90 6.13 -12.81 -1.05
N HIS A 91 5.93 -12.91 0.26
CA HIS A 91 6.67 -13.82 1.14
C HIS A 91 5.94 -15.15 1.18
N ARG A 92 6.64 -16.28 1.08
CA ARG A 92 6.03 -17.61 1.19
C ARG A 92 6.17 -18.13 2.61
N ASP A 93 5.06 -18.59 3.18
CA ASP A 93 5.07 -19.25 4.48
C ASP A 93 5.40 -20.75 4.37
N ALA A 94 5.40 -21.46 5.49
CA ALA A 94 5.68 -22.89 5.56
C ALA A 94 4.65 -23.77 4.82
N THR A 95 3.49 -23.22 4.46
CA THR A 95 2.42 -23.89 3.72
C THR A 95 2.40 -23.55 2.23
N ASP A 96 3.42 -22.83 1.73
CA ASP A 96 3.48 -22.26 0.37
C ASP A 96 2.38 -21.24 0.07
N THR A 97 1.77 -20.66 1.12
CA THR A 97 0.84 -19.54 0.99
C THR A 97 1.65 -18.26 0.85
N VAL A 98 1.23 -17.39 -0.08
CA VAL A 98 1.88 -16.10 -0.30
C VAL A 98 1.25 -15.04 0.60
N ALA A 99 2.07 -14.46 1.48
CA ALA A 99 1.77 -13.28 2.27
C ALA A 99 2.30 -12.03 1.54
N PRO A 100 1.43 -11.17 0.98
CA PRO A 100 1.88 -9.96 0.32
C PRO A 100 2.36 -8.92 1.36
N GLN A 101 3.38 -8.16 0.97
CA GLN A 101 3.76 -6.93 1.62
C GLN A 101 3.86 -5.83 0.56
N VAL A 102 3.37 -4.63 0.88
CA VAL A 102 3.35 -3.49 -0.04
C VAL A 102 4.08 -2.29 0.53
N ALA A 103 4.53 -1.40 -0.36
CA ALA A 103 5.05 -0.09 -0.03
C ALA A 103 4.55 0.90 -1.09
N GLN A 104 4.08 2.06 -0.67
CA GLN A 104 3.45 3.04 -1.55
C GLN A 104 4.12 4.40 -1.39
N PHE A 105 4.33 5.10 -2.49
CA PHE A 105 5.00 6.40 -2.50
C PHE A 105 4.24 7.39 -3.36
N VAL A 106 4.22 8.65 -2.95
CA VAL A 106 3.75 9.77 -3.76
C VAL A 106 4.89 10.75 -3.90
N LEU A 107 5.26 11.02 -5.14
CA LEU A 107 6.28 12.00 -5.51
C LEU A 107 5.61 13.19 -6.16
N ASP A 108 6.15 14.39 -5.94
CA ASP A 108 5.71 15.57 -6.68
C ASP A 108 6.19 15.53 -8.14
N ARG A 109 5.72 16.51 -8.92
CA ARG A 109 6.11 16.69 -10.33
C ARG A 109 7.64 16.84 -10.54
N ASP A 110 8.37 17.29 -9.52
CA ASP A 110 9.79 17.60 -9.56
C ASP A 110 10.66 16.43 -9.02
N ASP A 111 10.04 15.26 -8.80
CA ASP A 111 10.72 14.08 -8.26
C ASP A 111 11.30 14.25 -6.88
N ARG A 112 10.49 14.80 -5.99
CA ARG A 112 10.72 14.81 -4.55
C ARG A 112 9.67 13.98 -3.84
N LEU A 113 10.10 13.22 -2.84
CA LEU A 113 9.18 12.46 -2.00
C LEU A 113 8.25 13.42 -1.25
N ALA A 114 6.95 13.22 -1.39
CA ALA A 114 5.92 13.94 -0.65
C ALA A 114 5.35 13.07 0.47
N TRP A 115 5.15 11.78 0.19
CA TRP A 115 4.54 10.85 1.13
C TRP A 115 4.98 9.40 0.85
N ALA A 116 5.12 8.59 1.89
CA ALA A 116 5.32 7.15 1.79
C ALA A 116 4.53 6.39 2.85
N TRP A 117 4.21 5.13 2.55
CA TRP A 117 3.52 4.24 3.47
C TRP A 117 4.01 2.80 3.31
N PHE A 118 4.31 2.21 4.46
CA PHE A 118 4.77 0.85 4.64
C PHE A 118 3.81 0.16 5.62
N PRO A 119 2.68 -0.37 5.13
CA PRO A 119 1.75 -1.09 5.98
C PRO A 119 2.36 -2.34 6.59
N LEU A 120 1.79 -2.76 7.72
CA LEU A 120 2.04 -4.08 8.27
C LEU A 120 1.56 -5.15 7.28
N PRO A 121 2.29 -6.26 7.10
CA PRO A 121 1.78 -7.37 6.31
C PRO A 121 0.56 -8.00 6.99
N ASP A 122 -0.35 -8.54 6.19
CA ASP A 122 -1.61 -9.15 6.66
C ASP A 122 -1.39 -10.38 7.55
N THR A 123 -0.19 -10.98 7.49
CA THR A 123 0.22 -12.11 8.31
C THR A 123 1.49 -11.77 9.08
N ALA A 124 1.56 -12.16 10.36
CA ALA A 124 2.76 -12.01 11.17
C ALA A 124 3.95 -12.71 10.49
N SER A 125 4.86 -11.93 9.93
CA SER A 125 6.19 -12.41 9.54
C SER A 125 6.99 -12.73 10.80
N GLY A 126 7.98 -13.63 10.68
CA GLY A 126 8.87 -14.02 11.78
C GLY A 126 9.72 -12.89 12.35
N ASP A 127 10.82 -13.24 13.03
CA ASP A 127 11.61 -12.38 13.93
C ASP A 127 12.10 -11.01 13.40
N ASP A 128 12.00 -10.69 12.10
CA ASP A 128 12.37 -9.39 11.54
C ASP A 128 11.14 -8.51 11.29
N ASP A 129 11.20 -7.26 11.77
CA ASP A 129 10.18 -6.24 11.51
C ASP A 129 10.13 -5.92 10.01
N PRO A 130 9.06 -6.35 9.30
CA PRO A 130 8.96 -6.25 7.85
C PRO A 130 8.84 -4.80 7.37
N VAL A 131 8.22 -3.94 8.18
CA VAL A 131 8.04 -2.51 7.88
C VAL A 131 9.39 -1.82 7.93
N THR A 132 10.17 -2.06 8.97
CA THR A 132 11.51 -1.50 9.14
C THR A 132 12.48 -2.02 8.08
N ALA A 133 12.41 -3.31 7.75
CA ALA A 133 13.23 -3.93 6.70
C ALA A 133 13.01 -3.29 5.32
N ALA A 134 11.79 -2.85 5.01
CA ALA A 134 11.48 -2.13 3.77
C ALA A 134 11.81 -0.63 3.88
N ALA A 135 11.35 0.04 4.94
CA ALA A 135 11.42 1.50 5.05
C ALA A 135 12.83 2.02 5.28
N ALA A 136 13.62 1.39 6.15
CA ALA A 136 14.94 1.87 6.54
C ALA A 136 15.92 1.98 5.35
N PRO A 137 16.10 0.96 4.49
CA PRO A 137 16.98 1.09 3.32
C PRO A 137 16.38 2.02 2.25
N ALA A 138 15.06 1.97 2.01
CA ALA A 138 14.40 2.82 1.01
C ALA A 138 14.56 4.31 1.33
N LEU A 139 14.33 4.72 2.58
CA LEU A 139 14.43 6.12 2.98
C LEU A 139 15.89 6.57 3.18
N SER A 140 16.78 5.69 3.63
CA SER A 140 18.23 5.98 3.67
C SER A 140 18.83 6.32 2.30
N ALA A 141 18.23 5.78 1.22
CA ALA A 141 18.71 6.04 -0.13
C ALA A 141 18.47 7.49 -0.59
N ILE A 142 17.54 8.21 0.03
CA ILE A 142 17.20 9.59 -0.31
C ILE A 142 17.51 10.57 0.83
N TRP A 143 17.53 10.09 2.07
CA TRP A 143 17.77 10.86 3.29
C TRP A 143 18.79 10.14 4.19
N PRO A 144 20.07 10.54 4.15
CA PRO A 144 21.12 9.90 4.94
C PRO A 144 20.79 9.87 6.44
N GLY A 145 20.91 8.70 7.07
CA GLY A 145 20.64 8.51 8.50
C GLY A 145 19.17 8.23 8.86
N ALA A 146 18.23 8.41 7.93
CA ALA A 146 16.81 8.12 8.17
C ALA A 146 16.57 6.66 8.59
N GLY A 147 17.27 5.70 7.97
CA GLY A 147 17.11 4.28 8.31
C GLY A 147 17.58 3.91 9.71
N ASP A 148 18.66 4.52 10.21
CA ASP A 148 19.12 4.27 11.57
C ASP A 148 18.12 4.79 12.60
N ARG A 149 17.54 5.96 12.32
CA ARG A 149 16.48 6.55 13.14
C ARG A 149 15.22 5.69 13.14
N ILE A 150 14.78 5.22 11.97
CA ILE A 150 13.62 4.33 11.84
C ILE A 150 13.82 3.06 12.67
N ARG A 151 14.98 2.39 12.54
CA ARG A 151 15.26 1.18 13.34
C ARG A 151 15.17 1.46 14.84
N GLN A 152 15.78 2.55 15.30
CA GLN A 152 15.76 2.93 16.71
C GLN A 152 14.32 3.14 17.22
N GLU A 153 13.52 3.93 16.50
CA GLU A 153 12.15 4.26 16.89
C GLU A 153 11.21 3.05 16.83
N THR A 154 11.40 2.16 15.85
CA THR A 154 10.64 0.91 15.78
C THR A 154 11.01 -0.04 16.93
N ASP A 155 12.30 -0.17 17.26
CA ASP A 155 12.76 -0.98 18.39
C ASP A 155 12.20 -0.46 19.74
N ASP A 156 12.16 0.87 19.91
CA ASP A 156 11.55 1.50 21.08
C ASP A 156 10.03 1.26 21.12
N PHE A 157 9.37 1.40 19.97
CA PHE A 157 7.94 1.13 19.83
C PHE A 157 7.56 -0.31 20.22
N GLU A 158 8.28 -1.31 19.70
CA GLU A 158 7.99 -2.72 20.01
C GLU A 158 8.30 -3.07 21.47
N ARG A 159 9.36 -2.48 22.06
CA ARG A 159 9.62 -2.60 23.51
C ARG A 159 8.49 -2.04 24.35
N ASP A 160 7.95 -0.89 23.99
CA ASP A 160 6.86 -0.24 24.72
C ASP A 160 5.54 -1.00 24.52
N ARG A 161 5.26 -1.45 23.30
CA ARG A 161 4.11 -2.30 22.97
C ARG A 161 4.10 -3.57 23.81
N ALA A 162 5.23 -4.28 23.91
CA ALA A 162 5.35 -5.50 24.71
C ALA A 162 5.12 -5.29 26.22
N ARG A 163 5.32 -4.05 26.71
CA ARG A 163 5.13 -3.69 28.12
C ARG A 163 3.73 -3.17 28.44
N ARG A 164 2.95 -2.77 27.43
CA ARG A 164 1.59 -2.24 27.62
C ARG A 164 0.67 -3.34 28.13
N ARG A 165 -0.20 -2.95 29.07
CA ARG A 165 -1.18 -3.84 29.72
C ARG A 165 -2.62 -3.55 29.33
N ASP A 166 -2.89 -2.39 28.76
CA ASP A 166 -4.22 -2.02 28.30
C ASP A 166 -4.43 -2.55 26.87
N PRO A 167 -5.34 -3.52 26.67
CA PRO A 167 -5.60 -4.08 25.35
C PRO A 167 -6.48 -3.17 24.47
N THR A 168 -7.00 -2.06 25.00
CA THR A 168 -7.97 -1.20 24.29
C THR A 168 -7.34 -0.05 23.52
N GLU A 169 -6.09 0.32 23.82
CA GLU A 169 -5.37 1.38 23.11
C GLU A 169 -4.51 0.78 22.00
N VAL A 170 -4.71 1.25 20.76
CA VAL A 170 -3.83 0.89 19.63
C VAL A 170 -2.46 1.56 19.82
N PRO A 171 -1.37 0.79 20.02
CA PRO A 171 -0.04 1.35 20.20
C PRO A 171 0.38 2.18 18.97
N ARG A 172 0.92 3.36 19.23
CA ARG A 172 1.49 4.25 18.21
C ARG A 172 2.62 5.11 18.77
N THR A 173 3.54 5.52 17.89
CA THR A 173 4.57 6.53 18.15
C THR A 173 4.70 7.47 16.94
N ALA A 174 5.14 8.70 17.17
CA ALA A 174 5.40 9.66 16.12
C ALA A 174 6.64 10.48 16.44
N TRP A 175 7.44 10.76 15.41
CA TRP A 175 8.63 11.59 15.53
C TRP A 175 8.80 12.45 14.26
N GLN A 176 9.71 13.41 14.34
CA GLN A 176 10.04 14.29 13.23
C GLN A 176 11.55 14.47 13.17
N ASP A 177 12.07 14.62 11.96
CA ASP A 177 13.46 15.05 11.70
C ASP A 177 13.47 16.25 10.74
N GLU A 178 14.61 16.54 10.13
CA GLU A 178 14.73 17.63 9.15
C GLU A 178 14.03 17.33 7.82
N HIS A 179 13.74 16.07 7.50
CA HIS A 179 13.20 15.64 6.22
C HIS A 179 11.69 15.36 6.26
N ALA A 180 11.21 14.72 7.32
CA ALA A 180 9.85 14.21 7.39
C ALA A 180 9.27 14.16 8.81
N GLY A 181 7.94 14.07 8.86
CA GLY A 181 7.21 13.52 10.01
C GLY A 181 6.89 12.06 9.78
N TYR A 182 6.99 11.27 10.84
CA TYR A 182 6.80 9.82 10.84
C TYR A 182 5.73 9.45 11.85
N LEU A 183 4.88 8.50 11.48
CA LEU A 183 3.89 7.89 12.36
C LEU A 183 3.99 6.38 12.19
N LEU A 184 4.29 5.68 13.27
CA LEU A 184 4.26 4.23 13.33
C LEU A 184 3.09 3.80 14.22
N SER A 185 2.20 2.94 13.71
CA SER A 185 1.08 2.39 14.45
C SER A 185 0.98 0.87 14.28
N ALA A 186 0.44 0.19 15.29
CA ALA A 186 0.23 -1.26 15.25
C ALA A 186 -0.88 -1.71 14.27
N VAL A 187 -1.53 -0.77 13.58
CA VAL A 187 -2.61 -1.03 12.62
C VAL A 187 -2.18 -0.62 11.21
N ASP A 188 -1.62 0.57 11.08
CA ASP A 188 -1.31 1.17 9.78
C ASP A 188 0.14 0.95 9.35
N GLY A 189 1.03 0.46 10.23
CA GLY A 189 2.46 0.43 9.95
C GLY A 189 3.08 1.82 9.95
N LEU A 190 4.08 2.05 9.09
CA LEU A 190 4.84 3.31 9.04
C LEU A 190 4.32 4.23 7.93
N VAL A 191 3.96 5.45 8.31
CA VAL A 191 3.59 6.55 7.42
C VAL A 191 4.64 7.64 7.50
N VAL A 192 5.06 8.15 6.35
CA VAL A 192 6.08 9.19 6.22
C VAL A 192 5.52 10.34 5.42
N THR A 193 5.58 11.55 5.96
CA THR A 193 5.14 12.78 5.29
C THR A 193 6.32 13.74 5.22
N ALA A 194 6.77 14.06 4.00
CA ALA A 194 7.88 14.98 3.82
C ALA A 194 7.53 16.40 4.31
N ARG A 195 8.49 17.11 4.89
CA ARG A 195 8.26 18.45 5.45
C ARG A 195 8.14 19.54 4.38
N ASP A 196 8.96 19.45 3.34
CA ASP A 196 9.15 20.51 2.35
C ASP A 196 8.46 20.25 1.01
N THR A 197 7.73 19.13 0.92
CA THR A 197 7.06 18.68 -0.30
C THR A 197 5.63 18.25 0.03
N SER A 198 4.67 18.69 -0.78
CA SER A 198 3.29 18.24 -0.68
C SER A 198 2.67 18.11 -2.07
N VAL A 199 1.80 17.12 -2.23
CA VAL A 199 0.98 16.92 -3.43
C VAL A 199 -0.47 17.03 -2.99
N ARG A 200 -1.20 18.01 -3.53
CA ARG A 200 -2.58 18.27 -3.12
C ARG A 200 -3.58 17.33 -3.78
N ARG A 201 -3.33 16.95 -5.03
CA ARG A 201 -4.20 16.08 -5.83
C ARG A 201 -3.43 14.83 -6.19
N TRP A 202 -3.68 13.76 -5.45
CA TRP A 202 -2.99 12.50 -5.68
C TRP A 202 -3.57 11.80 -6.90
N PRO A 203 -2.74 11.25 -7.81
CA PRO A 203 -3.23 10.52 -8.97
C PRO A 203 -4.13 9.35 -8.57
N SER A 204 -5.34 9.29 -9.14
CA SER A 204 -6.41 8.39 -8.68
C SER A 204 -7.11 7.61 -9.78
N GLY A 205 -6.92 7.98 -11.05
CA GLY A 205 -7.52 7.33 -12.21
C GLY A 205 -7.15 5.85 -12.36
N ALA A 206 -7.99 5.13 -13.10
CA ALA A 206 -7.85 3.72 -13.43
C ALA A 206 -8.39 3.38 -14.84
N GLU A 207 -8.81 4.40 -15.59
CA GLU A 207 -9.57 4.33 -16.84
C GLU A 207 -8.78 3.68 -17.99
N HIS A 208 -7.44 3.64 -17.90
CA HIS A 208 -6.60 2.91 -18.87
C HIS A 208 -6.94 1.42 -18.88
N TYR A 209 -7.12 0.82 -17.70
CA TYR A 209 -7.13 -0.63 -17.55
C TYR A 209 -8.43 -1.19 -16.99
N ALA A 210 -9.21 -0.40 -16.25
CA ALA A 210 -10.42 -0.84 -15.59
C ALA A 210 -11.65 -0.06 -16.05
N THR A 211 -12.75 -0.77 -16.15
CA THR A 211 -14.08 -0.22 -16.37
C THR A 211 -14.74 0.10 -15.01
N THR A 212 -16.05 0.25 -15.00
CA THR A 212 -16.83 0.47 -13.77
C THR A 212 -17.44 -0.83 -13.24
N MET A 213 -17.70 -0.88 -11.93
CA MET A 213 -18.36 -2.05 -11.32
C MET A 213 -19.80 -2.21 -11.85
N SER A 214 -20.51 -1.10 -12.11
CA SER A 214 -21.83 -1.12 -12.74
C SER A 214 -21.83 -1.80 -14.13
N SER A 215 -20.74 -1.66 -14.89
CA SER A 215 -20.61 -2.32 -16.20
C SER A 215 -20.20 -3.80 -16.10
N ALA A 216 -19.47 -4.18 -15.06
CA ALA A 216 -18.94 -5.53 -14.89
C ALA A 216 -19.86 -6.49 -14.12
N VAL A 217 -20.72 -5.96 -13.24
CA VAL A 217 -21.49 -6.78 -12.28
C VAL A 217 -22.37 -7.84 -12.94
N ASP A 218 -23.03 -7.52 -14.05
CA ASP A 218 -23.92 -8.46 -14.72
C ASP A 218 -23.15 -9.61 -15.38
N ASP A 219 -21.92 -9.36 -15.83
CA ASP A 219 -21.04 -10.40 -16.36
C ASP A 219 -20.47 -11.27 -15.25
N LEU A 220 -20.14 -10.69 -14.08
CA LEU A 220 -19.77 -11.45 -12.88
C LEU A 220 -20.91 -12.38 -12.45
N ARG A 221 -22.15 -11.86 -12.39
CA ARG A 221 -23.34 -12.67 -12.09
C ARG A 221 -23.57 -13.77 -13.13
N ALA A 222 -23.35 -13.48 -14.41
CA ALA A 222 -23.42 -14.49 -15.47
C ALA A 222 -22.34 -15.58 -15.33
N GLY A 223 -21.18 -15.25 -14.74
CA GLY A 223 -20.14 -16.20 -14.32
C GLY A 223 -20.49 -17.00 -13.05
N GLY A 224 -21.62 -16.71 -12.39
CA GLY A 224 -22.08 -17.38 -11.19
C GLY A 224 -21.56 -16.78 -9.88
N TYR A 225 -20.99 -15.57 -9.92
CA TYR A 225 -20.66 -14.83 -8.71
C TYR A 225 -21.92 -14.24 -8.07
N ASP A 226 -22.04 -14.41 -6.76
CA ASP A 226 -23.04 -13.75 -5.95
C ASP A 226 -22.59 -12.32 -5.63
N CYS A 227 -23.08 -11.38 -6.45
CA CYS A 227 -22.79 -9.96 -6.36
C CYS A 227 -24.09 -9.15 -6.16
N ALA A 228 -24.26 -8.52 -5.01
CA ALA A 228 -25.26 -7.50 -4.72
C ALA A 228 -24.65 -6.09 -4.79
N TYR A 229 -24.13 -5.71 -5.97
CA TYR A 229 -23.67 -4.35 -6.22
C TYR A 229 -24.82 -3.45 -6.74
N PRO A 230 -24.94 -2.20 -6.25
CA PRO A 230 -24.24 -1.62 -5.10
C PRO A 230 -24.83 -2.07 -3.73
N PRO A 231 -24.08 -2.06 -2.61
CA PRO A 231 -22.72 -1.52 -2.42
C PRO A 231 -21.61 -2.58 -2.36
N GLN A 232 -21.90 -3.86 -2.65
CA GLN A 232 -20.95 -4.96 -2.42
C GLN A 232 -19.68 -4.85 -3.28
N GLN A 233 -18.51 -4.82 -2.62
CA GLN A 233 -17.18 -4.79 -3.26
C GLN A 233 -16.48 -6.15 -3.26
N SER A 234 -17.09 -7.18 -2.68
CA SER A 234 -16.56 -8.55 -2.64
C SER A 234 -17.65 -9.52 -3.03
N CYS A 235 -17.55 -10.14 -4.20
CA CYS A 235 -18.43 -11.21 -4.64
C CYS A 235 -17.82 -12.58 -4.38
N ASN A 236 -18.66 -13.57 -4.08
CA ASN A 236 -18.22 -14.94 -3.86
C ASN A 236 -18.84 -15.87 -4.91
N ARG A 237 -18.12 -16.92 -5.28
CA ARG A 237 -18.61 -17.99 -6.15
C ARG A 237 -18.66 -19.30 -5.36
N VAL A 238 -19.85 -19.62 -4.85
CA VAL A 238 -20.07 -20.79 -3.95
C VAL A 238 -19.62 -22.11 -4.58
N GLN A 239 -19.78 -22.26 -5.89
CA GLN A 239 -19.48 -23.51 -6.61
C GLN A 239 -17.99 -23.87 -6.63
N SER A 240 -17.10 -22.89 -6.57
CA SER A 240 -15.64 -23.08 -6.69
C SER A 240 -14.85 -22.53 -5.50
N ASN A 241 -15.52 -22.04 -4.45
CA ASN A 241 -14.92 -21.21 -3.39
C ASN A 241 -14.11 -20.03 -3.96
N GLY A 242 -14.45 -19.57 -5.16
CA GLY A 242 -13.82 -18.40 -5.79
C GLY A 242 -14.31 -17.11 -5.14
N TYR A 243 -13.50 -16.07 -5.23
CA TYR A 243 -13.88 -14.71 -4.83
C TYR A 243 -13.48 -13.71 -5.91
N PHE A 244 -14.15 -12.56 -5.90
CA PHE A 244 -13.79 -11.38 -6.68
C PHE A 244 -13.97 -10.16 -5.77
N ARG A 245 -12.88 -9.47 -5.47
CA ARG A 245 -12.82 -8.28 -4.61
C ARG A 245 -12.35 -7.10 -5.43
N VAL A 246 -12.88 -5.92 -5.16
CA VAL A 246 -12.49 -4.68 -5.83
C VAL A 246 -12.28 -3.57 -4.82
N SER A 247 -11.33 -2.69 -5.11
CA SER A 247 -11.32 -1.34 -4.54
C SER A 247 -11.97 -0.38 -5.54
N LEU A 248 -12.81 0.52 -5.05
CA LEU A 248 -13.59 1.43 -5.88
C LEU A 248 -13.32 2.89 -5.52
N ARG A 249 -13.34 3.77 -6.53
CA ARG A 249 -13.49 5.22 -6.36
C ARG A 249 -14.82 5.63 -7.00
N GLY A 250 -15.86 5.72 -6.18
CA GLY A 250 -17.23 5.79 -6.68
C GLY A 250 -17.61 4.46 -7.35
N ASP A 251 -17.89 4.49 -8.65
CA ASP A 251 -18.19 3.30 -9.47
C ASP A 251 -16.96 2.79 -10.27
N GLN A 252 -15.90 3.59 -10.34
CA GLN A 252 -14.67 3.22 -11.05
C GLN A 252 -13.91 2.17 -10.26
N ILE A 253 -13.56 1.05 -10.91
CA ILE A 253 -12.68 0.04 -10.32
C ILE A 253 -11.25 0.56 -10.33
N VAL A 254 -10.60 0.54 -9.16
CA VAL A 254 -9.21 0.96 -8.94
C VAL A 254 -8.29 -0.25 -8.91
N SER A 255 -8.68 -1.32 -8.22
CA SER A 255 -7.99 -2.61 -8.28
C SER A 255 -9.02 -3.72 -8.21
N ALA A 256 -8.68 -4.87 -8.79
CA ALA A 256 -9.47 -6.09 -8.70
C ALA A 256 -8.57 -7.23 -8.23
N GLN A 257 -9.10 -8.08 -7.35
CA GLN A 257 -8.45 -9.27 -6.85
C GLN A 257 -9.39 -10.46 -6.97
N PHE A 258 -8.91 -11.60 -7.47
CA PHE A 258 -9.71 -12.81 -7.52
C PHE A 258 -8.85 -14.06 -7.48
N GLY A 259 -9.39 -15.10 -6.85
CA GLY A 259 -8.75 -16.39 -6.72
C GLY A 259 -9.33 -17.42 -7.68
N ILE A 260 -8.47 -18.18 -8.35
CA ILE A 260 -8.86 -19.25 -9.28
C ILE A 260 -7.98 -20.49 -9.11
N GLY A 261 -8.61 -21.66 -9.02
CA GLY A 261 -7.91 -22.95 -9.05
C GLY A 261 -7.55 -23.34 -10.49
N SER A 262 -6.40 -24.00 -10.68
CA SER A 262 -5.98 -24.64 -11.93
C SER A 262 -5.65 -26.10 -11.64
N TRP A 263 -6.27 -27.03 -12.37
CA TRP A 263 -5.94 -28.44 -12.36
C TRP A 263 -5.30 -28.81 -13.69
N ILE A 264 -4.06 -29.29 -13.64
CA ILE A 264 -3.33 -29.81 -14.80
C ILE A 264 -3.26 -31.34 -14.68
N GLU A 265 -3.87 -32.05 -15.63
CA GLU A 265 -3.82 -33.51 -15.75
C GLU A 265 -3.18 -33.88 -17.09
N ALA A 266 -2.14 -34.71 -17.08
CA ALA A 266 -1.41 -35.14 -18.27
C ALA A 266 -1.00 -33.95 -19.18
N SER A 267 -0.51 -32.87 -18.57
CA SER A 267 -0.13 -31.61 -19.23
C SER A 267 -1.28 -30.84 -19.91
N ARG A 268 -2.54 -31.13 -19.56
CA ARG A 268 -3.72 -30.40 -20.03
C ARG A 268 -4.41 -29.67 -18.90
N GLN A 269 -4.74 -28.40 -19.14
CA GLN A 269 -5.55 -27.60 -18.25
C GLN A 269 -7.03 -27.97 -18.38
N LEU A 270 -7.65 -28.40 -17.28
CA LEU A 270 -9.06 -28.82 -17.29
C LEU A 270 -10.04 -27.65 -17.12
N HIS A 271 -9.62 -26.57 -16.47
CA HIS A 271 -10.44 -25.40 -16.20
C HIS A 271 -9.80 -24.14 -16.81
N PRO A 272 -10.21 -23.68 -18.01
CA PRO A 272 -9.76 -22.41 -18.55
C PRO A 272 -10.35 -21.23 -17.77
N LEU A 273 -9.75 -20.05 -17.87
CA LEU A 273 -10.27 -18.82 -17.25
C LEU A 273 -11.69 -18.50 -17.75
N SER A 274 -12.03 -18.90 -18.98
CA SER A 274 -13.39 -18.75 -19.53
C SER A 274 -14.46 -19.56 -18.80
N ALA A 275 -14.09 -20.56 -17.98
CA ALA A 275 -15.03 -21.24 -17.09
C ALA A 275 -15.37 -20.42 -15.82
N GLU A 276 -14.48 -19.48 -15.45
CA GLU A 276 -14.68 -18.52 -14.35
C GLU A 276 -15.32 -17.22 -14.87
N PHE A 277 -14.87 -16.76 -16.04
CA PHE A 277 -15.36 -15.55 -16.69
C PHE A 277 -15.81 -15.87 -18.12
N PRO A 278 -17.06 -16.35 -18.32
CA PRO A 278 -17.57 -16.77 -19.63
C PRO A 278 -17.55 -15.68 -20.71
N ARG A 279 -17.62 -14.42 -20.29
CA ARG A 279 -17.55 -13.23 -21.17
C ARG A 279 -16.17 -12.56 -21.15
N GLY A 280 -15.18 -13.20 -20.52
CA GLY A 280 -13.86 -12.65 -20.27
C GLY A 280 -13.83 -11.68 -19.08
N LEU A 281 -12.67 -11.09 -18.84
CA LEU A 281 -12.44 -10.12 -17.76
C LEU A 281 -13.05 -8.76 -18.13
N THR A 282 -14.38 -8.65 -18.15
CA THR A 282 -15.07 -7.45 -18.66
C THR A 282 -14.97 -6.24 -17.73
N PHE A 283 -14.56 -6.46 -16.48
CA PHE A 283 -14.12 -5.38 -15.59
C PHE A 283 -12.85 -4.68 -16.10
N LEU A 284 -12.12 -5.24 -17.07
CA LEU A 284 -11.01 -4.60 -17.76
C LEU A 284 -11.44 -3.94 -19.07
N THR A 285 -10.76 -2.85 -19.42
CA THR A 285 -10.90 -2.21 -20.74
C THR A 285 -10.47 -3.15 -21.85
N GLU A 286 -11.03 -2.96 -23.05
CA GLU A 286 -10.68 -3.80 -24.21
C GLU A 286 -9.18 -3.75 -24.54
N GLU A 287 -8.53 -2.60 -24.32
CA GLU A 287 -7.11 -2.38 -24.60
C GLU A 287 -6.22 -3.38 -23.85
N VAL A 288 -6.48 -3.61 -22.57
CA VAL A 288 -5.62 -4.45 -21.73
C VAL A 288 -6.14 -5.88 -21.57
N ARG A 289 -7.46 -6.09 -21.72
CA ARG A 289 -8.16 -7.34 -21.40
C ARG A 289 -7.47 -8.57 -21.97
N ARG A 290 -7.16 -8.55 -23.27
CA ARG A 290 -6.55 -9.71 -23.95
C ARG A 290 -5.17 -10.04 -23.37
N ALA A 291 -4.29 -9.05 -23.28
CA ALA A 291 -2.92 -9.28 -22.82
C ALA A 291 -2.89 -9.78 -21.36
N VAL A 292 -3.78 -9.25 -20.51
CA VAL A 292 -3.92 -9.70 -19.12
C VAL A 292 -4.48 -11.12 -19.04
N THR A 293 -5.52 -11.44 -19.82
CA THR A 293 -6.05 -12.81 -19.93
C THR A 293 -4.98 -13.80 -20.38
N ASP A 294 -4.24 -13.48 -21.45
CA ASP A 294 -3.18 -14.35 -21.98
C ASP A 294 -2.09 -14.59 -20.92
N ARG A 295 -1.68 -13.55 -20.18
CA ARG A 295 -0.71 -13.68 -19.08
C ARG A 295 -1.22 -14.58 -17.95
N ILE A 296 -2.48 -14.44 -17.55
CA ILE A 296 -3.07 -15.27 -16.50
C ILE A 296 -3.11 -16.73 -16.95
N GLU A 297 -3.51 -17.00 -18.20
CA GLU A 297 -3.52 -18.36 -18.74
C GLU A 297 -2.11 -18.95 -18.86
N ASP A 298 -1.09 -18.15 -19.18
CA ASP A 298 0.30 -18.59 -19.13
C ASP A 298 0.70 -19.05 -17.72
N CYS A 299 0.41 -18.25 -16.69
CA CYS A 299 0.63 -18.61 -15.29
C CYS A 299 -0.15 -19.85 -14.86
N ARG A 300 -1.39 -20.02 -15.34
CA ARG A 300 -2.22 -21.20 -15.06
C ARG A 300 -1.64 -22.48 -15.65
N ARG A 301 -1.11 -22.40 -16.87
CA ARG A 301 -0.48 -23.53 -17.56
C ARG A 301 0.86 -23.92 -16.97
N SER A 302 1.66 -22.93 -16.57
CA SER A 302 2.97 -23.19 -15.95
C SER A 302 2.87 -23.48 -14.45
N GLY A 303 1.76 -23.11 -13.80
CA GLY A 303 1.62 -23.13 -12.35
C GLY A 303 2.58 -22.16 -11.65
N THR A 304 3.10 -21.13 -12.32
CA THR A 304 4.06 -20.18 -11.75
C THR A 304 3.42 -18.82 -11.53
N GLY A 305 3.87 -18.13 -10.47
CA GLY A 305 3.47 -16.75 -10.23
C GLY A 305 4.06 -15.76 -11.24
N PHE A 306 3.61 -14.51 -11.16
CA PHE A 306 4.07 -13.38 -11.97
C PHE A 306 3.89 -12.07 -11.19
N ALA A 307 4.83 -11.14 -11.35
CA ALA A 307 4.66 -9.76 -10.91
C ALA A 307 5.24 -8.86 -12.00
N GLY A 308 4.41 -8.00 -12.60
CA GLY A 308 4.87 -7.18 -13.71
C GLY A 308 3.81 -6.26 -14.30
N ILE A 309 4.22 -5.51 -15.32
CA ILE A 309 3.35 -4.63 -16.09
C ILE A 309 2.94 -5.34 -17.38
N VAL A 310 1.63 -5.44 -17.62
CA VAL A 310 1.03 -6.04 -18.82
C VAL A 310 0.17 -4.98 -19.51
N ASN A 311 0.60 -4.57 -20.70
CA ASN A 311 -0.03 -3.50 -21.49
C ASN A 311 -0.40 -2.24 -20.68
N GLY A 312 0.51 -1.79 -19.82
CA GLY A 312 0.29 -0.61 -18.97
C GLY A 312 -0.59 -0.86 -17.74
N THR A 313 -0.76 -2.11 -17.32
CA THR A 313 -1.49 -2.47 -16.09
C THR A 313 -0.59 -3.31 -15.20
N VAL A 314 -0.59 -3.05 -13.89
CA VAL A 314 0.04 -3.96 -12.93
C VAL A 314 -0.76 -5.27 -12.86
N VAL A 315 -0.08 -6.39 -13.03
CA VAL A 315 -0.65 -7.73 -12.86
C VAL A 315 0.25 -8.51 -11.91
N ILE A 316 -0.35 -8.97 -10.81
CA ILE A 316 0.27 -9.85 -9.84
C ILE A 316 -0.50 -11.16 -9.86
N VAL A 317 0.24 -12.27 -9.91
CA VAL A 317 -0.29 -13.63 -9.84
C VAL A 317 0.55 -14.36 -8.81
N ASP A 318 -0.05 -14.70 -7.69
CA ASP A 318 0.54 -15.52 -6.65
C ASP A 318 0.08 -16.96 -6.83
N ALA A 319 1.04 -17.83 -7.14
CA ALA A 319 0.78 -19.25 -7.29
C ALA A 319 1.15 -20.02 -6.02
N SER A 320 0.22 -20.83 -5.53
CA SER A 320 0.45 -21.83 -4.49
C SER A 320 0.21 -23.21 -5.09
N ARG A 321 1.26 -24.04 -5.14
CA ARG A 321 1.18 -25.36 -5.76
C ARG A 321 0.84 -26.41 -4.71
N GLY A 322 -0.28 -27.11 -4.91
CA GLY A 322 -0.62 -28.30 -4.16
C GLY A 322 0.10 -29.54 -4.72
N PRO A 323 0.52 -30.49 -3.87
CA PRO A 323 1.13 -31.73 -4.32
C PRO A 323 0.10 -32.61 -5.05
N VAL A 324 0.48 -33.10 -6.22
CA VAL A 324 -0.17 -34.22 -6.93
C VAL A 324 0.93 -35.14 -7.47
N ASP A 325 0.66 -36.42 -7.64
CA ASP A 325 1.63 -37.41 -8.10
C ASP A 325 2.06 -37.16 -9.57
N GLY A 326 3.36 -37.38 -9.87
CA GLY A 326 3.86 -37.37 -11.24
C GLY A 326 3.98 -35.97 -11.86
N ALA A 327 3.45 -35.78 -13.07
CA ALA A 327 3.47 -34.50 -13.81
C ALA A 327 2.22 -33.65 -13.57
N ASP A 328 1.26 -34.18 -12.83
CA ASP A 328 0.01 -33.51 -12.50
C ASP A 328 0.24 -32.54 -11.35
N HIS A 329 -0.52 -31.46 -11.32
CA HIS A 329 -0.46 -30.51 -10.21
C HIS A 329 -1.73 -29.68 -10.10
N VAL A 330 -2.04 -29.27 -8.87
CA VAL A 330 -3.04 -28.24 -8.59
C VAL A 330 -2.30 -26.96 -8.30
N THR A 331 -2.65 -25.87 -8.98
CA THR A 331 -2.18 -24.53 -8.62
C THR A 331 -3.36 -23.69 -8.26
N TYR A 332 -3.38 -23.14 -7.05
CA TYR A 332 -4.24 -22.02 -6.74
C TYR A 332 -3.52 -20.73 -7.15
N LEU A 333 -4.22 -19.86 -7.87
CA LEU A 333 -3.72 -18.55 -8.24
C LEU A 333 -4.57 -17.48 -7.56
N ASP A 334 -3.94 -16.64 -6.75
CA ASP A 334 -4.51 -15.36 -6.36
C ASP A 334 -4.00 -14.27 -7.29
N ILE A 335 -4.91 -13.51 -7.89
CA ILE A 335 -4.59 -12.58 -8.97
C ILE A 335 -5.02 -11.18 -8.54
N GLN A 336 -4.11 -10.22 -8.59
CA GLN A 336 -4.40 -8.79 -8.45
C GLN A 336 -4.13 -8.06 -9.77
N ILE A 337 -5.08 -7.23 -10.19
CA ILE A 337 -4.96 -6.37 -11.37
C ILE A 337 -5.17 -4.91 -10.94
N GLY A 338 -4.27 -4.06 -11.41
CA GLY A 338 -4.14 -2.69 -10.92
C GLY A 338 -3.45 -2.64 -9.55
N ALA A 339 -3.26 -1.41 -9.06
CA ALA A 339 -2.76 -1.15 -7.71
C ALA A 339 -3.83 -0.39 -6.93
N PRO A 340 -4.03 -0.65 -5.62
CA PRO A 340 -4.88 0.18 -4.77
C PRO A 340 -4.47 1.66 -4.80
N LEU A 341 -5.32 2.53 -4.28
CA LEU A 341 -4.90 3.89 -3.97
C LEU A 341 -3.97 3.86 -2.75
N ALA A 342 -3.07 4.82 -2.69
CA ALA A 342 -2.22 5.02 -1.52
C ALA A 342 -3.06 5.33 -0.29
N GLY A 343 -2.85 4.54 0.76
CA GLY A 343 -3.47 4.69 2.07
C GLY A 343 -4.94 4.25 2.19
N THR A 344 -5.50 3.54 1.21
CA THR A 344 -6.94 3.17 1.18
C THR A 344 -7.23 1.70 1.40
#